data_AF-A0AAN6M668-F1
#
_entry.id   AF-A0AAN6M668-F1
#
_cell.length_a   1.000
_cell.length_b   1.000
_cell.length_c   1.000
_cell.angle_alpha   90.00
_cell.angle_beta   90.00
_cell.angle_gamma   90.00
#
_symmetry.space_group_name_H-M   'P 1'
#
loop_
_entity.id
_entity.type
_entity.pdbx_description
1 polymer ?
#
loop_
_entity_poly.entity_id
_entity_poly.type
_entity_poly.pdbx_seq_one_letter_code
_entity_poly.pdbx_strand_id
1 'polypeptide(L)'
;MPLTADNVRSLARANFPDAFDQLRSAAPDSKWLKFDVRDDRSIGKDRAVFRHLKRSEHNHLLVVGSYSPGSANDEDSSDRVAAHVHADPAEVRFYRLLEHKDGSRSLEDVNSTSAVDFDSPFCDVGDGQGDHRAGHRVTALIEWFFLDAGRIKELARPETDPSKFTRNFRQACYWVGNAGKPPSELFTRRPSSATVAVEEKDLIPVRPKRSSTISFNYQSTSSSEIRSPPPIKRAATDTAQVKRFREEEMVTRPTKHRRTLSEQVPPPLDLSRIKQASTPNSPRTPTLYDSQRMSQARGERIVHLHTQYLKLKTSLHASESKQQELQEELTRAKNALTAAEARSEKMEAELKSLKADFAKALGESTKLMAEMEGGGREVAEKKTRGRP
;
A
#
# COMPACT_ATOMS: atom_id res chain seq x y z
N MET A 1 8.00 -4.17 16.11
CA MET A 1 6.62 -4.61 16.44
C MET A 1 5.89 -4.95 15.15
N PRO A 2 5.16 -6.08 15.08
CA PRO A 2 4.37 -6.42 13.90
C PRO A 2 3.21 -5.42 13.69
N LEU A 3 2.78 -5.20 12.44
CA LEU A 3 1.66 -4.30 12.11
C LEU A 3 0.33 -5.06 12.19
N THR A 4 -0.05 -5.43 13.41
CA THR A 4 -1.31 -6.11 13.72
C THR A 4 -2.37 -5.12 14.21
N ALA A 5 -3.64 -5.50 14.12
CA ALA A 5 -4.76 -4.69 14.60
C ALA A 5 -4.57 -4.24 16.06
N ASP A 6 -4.17 -5.13 16.96
CA ASP A 6 -4.04 -4.82 18.39
C ASP A 6 -2.93 -3.82 18.68
N ASN A 7 -1.79 -3.92 17.98
CA ASN A 7 -0.69 -2.97 18.12
C ASN A 7 -1.09 -1.58 17.62
N VAL A 8 -1.78 -1.51 16.48
CA VAL A 8 -2.21 -0.23 15.91
C VAL A 8 -3.34 0.39 16.73
N ARG A 9 -4.29 -0.40 17.24
CA ARG A 9 -5.33 0.06 18.19
C ARG A 9 -4.71 0.62 19.46
N SER A 10 -3.74 -0.09 20.04
CA SER A 10 -3.06 0.36 21.26
C SER A 10 -2.33 1.68 21.04
N LEU A 11 -1.63 1.81 19.91
CA LEU A 11 -0.99 3.05 19.50
C LEU A 11 -2.00 4.19 19.30
N ALA A 12 -3.11 3.93 18.61
CA ALA A 12 -4.14 4.92 18.30
C ALA A 12 -4.84 5.40 19.57
N ARG A 13 -5.26 4.50 20.45
CA ARG A 13 -5.92 4.84 21.72
C ARG A 13 -5.02 5.66 22.65
N ALA A 14 -3.72 5.34 22.69
CA ALA A 14 -2.77 6.02 23.56
C ALA A 14 -2.45 7.46 23.10
N ASN A 15 -2.48 7.73 21.78
CA ASN A 15 -2.02 9.00 21.22
C ASN A 15 -3.13 9.86 20.62
N PHE A 16 -4.24 9.25 20.17
CA PHE A 16 -5.34 9.88 19.41
C PHE A 16 -6.70 9.31 19.81
N PRO A 17 -7.12 9.40 21.09
CA PRO A 17 -8.36 8.79 21.57
C PRO A 17 -9.59 9.28 20.79
N ASP A 18 -9.74 10.59 20.59
CA ASP A 18 -10.90 11.17 19.91
C ASP A 18 -10.99 10.72 18.44
N ALA A 19 -9.86 10.74 17.73
CA ALA A 19 -9.81 10.28 16.34
C ALA A 19 -10.06 8.77 16.24
N PHE A 20 -9.57 7.98 17.20
CA PHE A 20 -9.79 6.54 17.23
C PHE A 20 -11.28 6.21 17.39
N ASP A 21 -11.99 6.90 18.28
CA ASP A 21 -13.42 6.68 18.49
C ASP A 21 -14.25 7.06 17.26
N GLN A 22 -13.91 8.18 16.60
CA GLN A 22 -14.52 8.55 15.32
C GLN A 22 -14.29 7.48 14.26
N LEU A 23 -13.02 7.08 14.06
CA LEU A 23 -12.64 6.11 13.06
C LEU A 23 -13.32 4.75 13.27
N ARG A 24 -13.43 4.28 14.53
CA ARG A 24 -14.11 3.02 14.86
C ARG A 24 -15.57 3.01 14.41
N SER A 25 -16.24 4.15 14.44
CA SER A 25 -17.64 4.28 14.02
C SER A 25 -17.84 4.53 12.51
N ALA A 26 -16.77 4.87 11.79
CA ALA A 26 -16.87 5.49 10.47
C ALA A 26 -16.98 4.51 9.28
N ALA A 27 -16.74 3.22 9.51
CA ALA A 27 -16.92 2.15 8.51
C ALA A 27 -17.92 1.10 8.99
N PRO A 28 -19.24 1.40 8.96
CA PRO A 28 -20.26 0.41 9.25
C PRO A 28 -20.21 -0.77 8.26
N ASP A 29 -20.78 -1.90 8.64
CA ASP A 29 -20.82 -3.12 7.82
C ASP A 29 -21.40 -2.88 6.42
N SER A 30 -22.27 -1.89 6.24
CA SER A 30 -22.86 -1.51 4.96
C SER A 30 -21.86 -0.95 3.92
N LYS A 31 -20.69 -0.44 4.36
CA LYS A 31 -19.63 0.00 3.45
C LYS A 31 -18.78 -1.18 2.94
N TRP A 32 -18.92 -2.37 3.51
CA TRP A 32 -18.15 -3.54 3.10
C TRP A 32 -18.90 -4.34 2.05
N LEU A 33 -18.27 -4.49 0.89
CA LEU A 33 -18.79 -5.33 -0.19
C LEU A 33 -17.98 -6.61 -0.25
N LYS A 34 -18.67 -7.74 -0.23
CA LYS A 34 -18.04 -9.03 -0.50
C LYS A 34 -18.04 -9.25 -2.00
N PHE A 35 -16.91 -9.72 -2.53
CA PHE A 35 -16.84 -10.23 -3.90
C PHE A 35 -16.58 -11.72 -3.91
N ASP A 36 -17.02 -12.39 -4.97
CA ASP A 36 -16.62 -13.75 -5.28
C ASP A 36 -15.78 -13.75 -6.55
N VAL A 37 -14.52 -14.14 -6.42
CA VAL A 37 -13.60 -14.28 -7.56
C VAL A 37 -14.07 -15.35 -8.54
N ARG A 38 -14.91 -16.29 -8.11
CA ARG A 38 -15.44 -17.36 -8.97
C ARG A 38 -16.74 -16.97 -9.68
N ASP A 39 -17.33 -15.82 -9.35
CA ASP A 39 -18.57 -15.34 -9.95
C ASP A 39 -18.31 -14.12 -10.85
N ASP A 40 -18.45 -14.32 -12.16
CA ASP A 40 -18.30 -13.27 -13.17
C ASP A 40 -19.31 -12.12 -12.95
N ARG A 41 -20.42 -12.36 -12.24
CA ARG A 41 -21.41 -11.32 -11.90
C ARG A 41 -20.97 -10.40 -10.75
N SER A 42 -19.95 -10.81 -10.00
CA SER A 42 -19.45 -10.10 -8.82
C SER A 42 -18.32 -9.11 -9.13
N ILE A 43 -17.49 -9.39 -10.13
CA ILE A 43 -16.29 -8.60 -10.48
C ILE A 43 -16.39 -8.05 -11.91
N GLY A 44 -17.16 -8.70 -12.78
CA GLY A 44 -17.17 -8.44 -14.21
C GLY A 44 -16.07 -9.22 -14.95
N LYS A 45 -15.89 -8.90 -16.23
CA LYS A 45 -15.03 -9.66 -17.16
C LYS A 45 -13.59 -9.14 -17.28
N ASP A 46 -13.22 -8.11 -16.50
CA ASP A 46 -11.86 -7.56 -16.56
C ASP A 46 -10.84 -8.54 -15.96
N ARG A 47 -10.02 -9.10 -16.85
CA ARG A 47 -8.99 -10.07 -16.51
C ARG A 47 -7.87 -9.47 -15.66
N ALA A 48 -7.60 -8.17 -15.75
CA ALA A 48 -6.59 -7.51 -14.93
C ALA A 48 -7.06 -7.43 -13.47
N VAL A 49 -8.26 -6.90 -13.25
CA VAL A 49 -8.88 -6.80 -11.91
C VAL A 49 -9.00 -8.19 -11.27
N PHE A 50 -9.49 -9.18 -12.03
CA PHE A 50 -9.57 -10.56 -11.56
C PHE A 50 -8.22 -11.11 -11.09
N ARG A 51 -7.15 -10.91 -11.87
CA ARG A 51 -5.80 -11.41 -11.51
C ARG A 51 -5.28 -10.78 -10.24
N HIS A 52 -5.58 -9.50 -10.01
CA HIS A 52 -5.21 -8.80 -8.78
C HIS A 52 -5.99 -9.36 -7.59
N LEU A 53 -7.32 -9.32 -7.64
CA LEU A 53 -8.18 -9.76 -6.54
C LEU A 53 -7.97 -11.24 -6.18
N LYS A 54 -7.70 -12.11 -7.17
CA LYS A 54 -7.42 -13.54 -6.93
C LYS A 54 -6.19 -13.79 -6.05
N ARG A 55 -5.24 -12.87 -6.00
CA ARG A 55 -4.01 -12.99 -5.18
C ARG A 55 -4.22 -12.52 -3.75
N SER A 56 -5.38 -11.95 -3.44
CA SER A 56 -5.67 -11.45 -2.09
C SER A 56 -5.99 -12.60 -1.13
N GLU A 57 -5.65 -12.40 0.14
CA GLU A 57 -6.00 -13.34 1.23
C GLU A 57 -7.46 -13.19 1.68
N HIS A 58 -8.14 -12.11 1.26
CA HIS A 58 -9.52 -11.82 1.60
C HIS A 58 -10.31 -11.39 0.36
N ASN A 59 -11.64 -11.39 0.48
CA ASN A 59 -12.56 -11.09 -0.61
C ASN A 59 -13.52 -9.93 -0.28
N HIS A 60 -13.00 -8.91 0.40
CA HIS A 60 -13.78 -7.74 0.79
C HIS A 60 -13.24 -6.47 0.12
N LEU A 61 -14.15 -5.59 -0.24
CA LEU A 61 -13.90 -4.23 -0.72
C LEU A 61 -14.55 -3.26 0.27
N LEU A 62 -13.90 -2.12 0.47
CA LEU A 62 -14.41 -1.05 1.30
C LEU A 62 -14.87 0.09 0.41
N VAL A 63 -16.15 0.47 0.44
CA VAL A 63 -16.64 1.65 -0.27
C VAL A 63 -16.07 2.90 0.41
N VAL A 64 -15.33 3.71 -0.36
CA VAL A 64 -14.56 4.85 0.15
C VAL A 64 -15.06 6.20 -0.39
N GLY A 65 -15.93 6.23 -1.39
CA GLY A 65 -16.43 7.46 -1.99
C GLY A 65 -17.14 7.26 -3.32
N SER A 66 -17.23 8.33 -4.10
CA SER A 66 -17.79 8.35 -5.46
C SER A 66 -16.70 8.61 -6.50
N TYR A 67 -16.96 8.19 -7.73
CA TYR A 67 -16.05 8.44 -8.85
C TYR A 67 -16.32 9.84 -9.41
N SER A 68 -15.30 10.69 -9.47
CA SER A 68 -15.41 12.09 -9.95
C SER A 68 -14.16 12.46 -10.77
N PRO A 69 -14.06 12.00 -12.04
CA PRO A 69 -12.99 12.39 -12.93
C PRO A 69 -13.29 13.78 -13.49
N GLY A 70 -12.84 14.85 -12.82
CA GLY A 70 -13.22 16.22 -13.18
C GLY A 70 -13.05 16.59 -14.66
N SER A 71 -14.14 16.51 -15.46
CA SER A 71 -14.51 17.40 -16.57
C SER A 71 -15.77 16.93 -17.33
N ALA A 72 -16.75 17.85 -17.45
CA ALA A 72 -17.70 18.08 -18.55
C ALA A 72 -18.85 17.12 -18.90
N ASN A 73 -18.99 15.95 -18.25
CA ASN A 73 -20.24 15.20 -18.34
C ASN A 73 -20.95 15.30 -16.98
N ASP A 74 -21.83 16.29 -16.85
CA ASP A 74 -22.81 16.45 -15.77
C ASP A 74 -23.91 15.37 -15.88
N GLU A 75 -23.53 14.10 -16.01
CA GLU A 75 -24.38 13.02 -15.54
C GLU A 75 -23.87 12.69 -14.14
N ASP A 76 -24.75 12.82 -13.15
CA ASP A 76 -24.53 12.38 -11.78
C ASP A 76 -24.04 10.92 -11.80
N SER A 77 -22.73 10.71 -11.89
CA SER A 77 -22.18 9.36 -11.88
C SER A 77 -22.38 8.83 -10.47
N SER A 78 -23.45 8.07 -10.28
CA SER A 78 -23.78 7.34 -9.06
C SER A 78 -22.77 6.24 -8.74
N ASP A 79 -21.75 6.10 -9.58
CA ASP A 79 -20.69 5.12 -9.46
C ASP A 79 -19.88 5.35 -8.18
N ARG A 80 -19.88 4.31 -7.36
CA ARG A 80 -19.13 4.28 -6.12
C ARG A 80 -17.71 3.81 -6.38
N VAL A 81 -16.78 4.25 -5.56
CA VAL A 81 -15.41 3.76 -5.56
C VAL A 81 -15.20 2.90 -4.33
N ALA A 82 -14.64 1.71 -4.54
CA ALA A 82 -14.25 0.82 -3.47
C ALA A 82 -12.74 0.57 -3.47
N ALA A 83 -12.16 0.52 -2.28
CA ALA A 83 -10.77 0.20 -2.08
C ALA A 83 -10.58 -1.28 -1.72
N HIS A 84 -9.44 -1.83 -2.15
CA HIS A 84 -8.96 -3.16 -1.81
C HIS A 84 -7.52 -3.06 -1.29
N VAL A 85 -7.16 -3.90 -0.31
CA VAL A 85 -5.83 -3.91 0.28
C VAL A 85 -5.18 -5.28 0.10
N HIS A 86 -3.97 -5.30 -0.47
CA HIS A 86 -3.08 -6.45 -0.42
C HIS A 86 -2.24 -6.40 0.85
N ALA A 87 -2.07 -7.54 1.53
CA ALA A 87 -1.29 -7.59 2.77
C ALA A 87 0.22 -7.68 2.52
N ASP A 88 0.64 -8.34 1.43
CA ASP A 88 2.04 -8.59 1.09
C ASP A 88 2.30 -8.52 -0.44
N PRO A 89 2.96 -7.47 -0.96
CA PRO A 89 3.30 -6.23 -0.26
C PRO A 89 2.03 -5.42 0.10
N ALA A 90 2.12 -4.60 1.16
CA ALA A 90 1.04 -3.69 1.53
C ALA A 90 0.77 -2.67 0.41
N GLU A 91 -0.36 -2.83 -0.28
CA GLU A 91 -0.77 -1.99 -1.41
C GLU A 91 -2.29 -1.78 -1.40
N VAL A 92 -2.72 -0.52 -1.55
CA VAL A 92 -4.12 -0.15 -1.70
C VAL A 92 -4.44 0.12 -3.17
N ARG A 93 -5.52 -0.50 -3.67
CA ARG A 93 -6.07 -0.25 -5.01
C ARG A 93 -7.49 0.24 -4.94
N PHE A 94 -7.89 0.99 -5.95
CA PHE A 94 -9.22 1.60 -6.05
C PHE A 94 -9.92 1.04 -7.29
N TYR A 95 -11.18 0.67 -7.11
CA TYR A 95 -12.02 0.15 -8.17
C TYR A 95 -13.31 0.96 -8.25
N ARG A 96 -13.69 1.36 -9.46
CA ARG A 96 -15.00 1.93 -9.75
C ARG A 96 -16.01 0.80 -9.83
N LEU A 97 -17.07 0.91 -9.06
CA LEU A 97 -18.21 0.00 -9.05
C LEU A 97 -19.21 0.48 -10.10
N LEU A 98 -19.33 -0.28 -11.18
CA LEU A 98 -20.37 -0.09 -12.18
C LEU A 98 -21.52 -1.06 -11.88
N GLU A 99 -22.68 -0.53 -11.53
CA GLU A 99 -23.90 -1.34 -11.40
C GLU A 99 -24.63 -1.38 -12.75
N HIS A 100 -24.78 -2.57 -13.30
CA HIS A 100 -25.52 -2.79 -14.54
C HIS A 100 -27.01 -2.89 -14.26
N LYS A 101 -27.85 -2.60 -15.26
CA LYS A 101 -29.32 -2.71 -15.16
C LYS A 101 -29.81 -4.10 -14.76
N ASP A 102 -29.01 -5.12 -15.04
CA ASP A 102 -29.29 -6.52 -14.70
C ASP A 102 -28.99 -6.86 -13.23
N GLY A 103 -28.56 -5.89 -12.42
CA GLY A 103 -28.16 -6.06 -11.02
C GLY A 103 -26.76 -6.66 -10.83
N SER A 104 -26.03 -6.91 -11.93
CA SER A 104 -24.63 -7.34 -11.87
C SER A 104 -23.70 -6.15 -11.60
N ARG A 105 -22.54 -6.43 -10.98
CA ARG A 105 -21.52 -5.43 -10.69
C ARG A 105 -20.25 -5.73 -11.45
N SER A 106 -19.68 -4.72 -12.08
CA SER A 106 -18.33 -4.81 -12.64
C SER A 106 -17.40 -3.81 -11.98
N LEU A 107 -16.14 -4.21 -11.83
CA LEU A 107 -15.07 -3.40 -11.29
C LEU A 107 -14.18 -2.90 -12.42
N GLU A 108 -13.93 -1.59 -12.45
CA GLU A 108 -12.91 -0.97 -13.30
C GLU A 108 -11.79 -0.38 -12.45
N ASP A 109 -10.54 -0.52 -12.87
CA ASP A 109 -9.38 0.00 -12.13
C ASP A 109 -9.35 1.54 -12.15
N VAL A 110 -9.15 2.16 -10.98
CA VAL A 110 -9.06 3.62 -10.83
C VAL A 110 -7.60 3.99 -10.59
N ASN A 111 -6.97 4.52 -11.64
CA ASN A 111 -5.53 4.79 -11.65
C ASN A 111 -5.10 6.03 -10.84
N SER A 112 -6.03 6.90 -10.45
CA SER A 112 -5.72 8.12 -9.70
C SER A 112 -6.70 8.36 -8.57
N THR A 113 -6.17 8.58 -7.37
CA THR A 113 -6.97 9.02 -6.21
C THR A 113 -7.57 10.41 -6.41
N SER A 114 -7.09 11.20 -7.37
CA SER A 114 -7.67 12.50 -7.72
C SER A 114 -9.01 12.38 -8.45
N ALA A 115 -9.36 11.19 -8.94
CA ALA A 115 -10.63 10.90 -9.59
C ALA A 115 -11.66 10.33 -8.59
N VAL A 116 -11.37 10.38 -7.30
CA VAL A 116 -12.23 9.86 -6.23
C VAL A 116 -12.62 11.02 -5.33
N ASP A 117 -13.92 11.26 -5.20
CA ASP A 117 -14.45 12.13 -4.16
C ASP A 117 -14.73 11.26 -2.92
N PHE A 118 -13.91 11.44 -1.90
CA PHE A 118 -13.88 10.53 -0.76
C PHE A 118 -15.01 10.83 0.23
N ASP A 119 -15.65 9.80 0.76
CA ASP A 119 -16.58 9.94 1.88
C ASP A 119 -15.82 10.10 3.20
N SER A 120 -16.46 10.68 4.21
CA SER A 120 -15.89 10.68 5.57
C SER A 120 -15.66 9.24 6.07
N PRO A 121 -14.51 8.94 6.69
CA PRO A 121 -13.48 9.88 7.20
C PRO A 121 -12.30 10.09 6.22
N PHE A 122 -12.40 9.61 4.99
CA PHE A 122 -11.31 9.65 4.01
C PHE A 122 -11.14 11.03 3.36
N CYS A 123 -12.20 11.84 3.28
CA CYS A 123 -12.07 13.25 2.88
C CYS A 123 -11.41 14.12 3.96
N ASP A 124 -11.55 13.73 5.23
CA ASP A 124 -11.06 14.51 6.39
C ASP A 124 -9.54 14.41 6.59
N VAL A 125 -8.81 13.78 5.67
CA VAL A 125 -7.34 13.67 5.73
C VAL A 125 -6.63 14.49 4.66
N GLY A 126 -7.32 15.34 3.91
CA GLY A 126 -6.76 16.19 2.86
C GLY A 126 -6.85 17.69 3.19
N ASP A 127 -5.92 18.48 2.65
CA ASP A 127 -5.96 19.95 2.71
C ASP A 127 -6.78 20.57 1.55
N GLY A 128 -7.46 19.74 0.74
CA GLY A 128 -8.20 20.17 -0.45
C GLY A 128 -7.31 20.73 -1.57
N GLN A 129 -5.97 20.72 -1.43
CA GLN A 129 -5.03 21.31 -2.39
C GLN A 129 -4.43 20.27 -3.36
N GLY A 130 -4.92 19.03 -3.35
CA GLY A 130 -4.40 17.97 -4.22
C GLY A 130 -2.98 17.52 -3.88
N ASP A 131 -2.53 17.71 -2.62
CA ASP A 131 -1.20 17.28 -2.19
C ASP A 131 -1.09 15.75 -2.20
N HIS A 132 -0.05 15.21 -2.84
CA HIS A 132 0.30 13.78 -2.86
C HIS A 132 0.35 13.14 -1.46
N ARG A 133 0.63 13.93 -0.42
CA ARG A 133 0.62 13.48 0.98
C ARG A 133 -0.78 13.13 1.49
N ALA A 134 -1.84 13.77 0.97
CA ALA A 134 -3.22 13.42 1.29
C ALA A 134 -3.51 11.97 0.86
N GLY A 135 -3.08 11.59 -0.35
CA GLY A 135 -3.21 10.20 -0.83
C GLY A 135 -2.56 9.18 0.10
N HIS A 136 -1.35 9.46 0.60
CA HIS A 136 -0.68 8.58 1.56
C HIS A 136 -1.39 8.44 2.91
N ARG A 137 -2.06 9.49 3.38
CA ARG A 137 -2.87 9.45 4.61
C ARG A 137 -4.15 8.66 4.39
N VAL A 138 -4.83 8.86 3.26
CA VAL A 138 -6.01 8.08 2.85
C VAL A 138 -5.69 6.60 2.78
N THR A 139 -4.61 6.21 2.10
CA THR A 139 -4.22 4.80 1.98
C THR A 139 -3.92 4.19 3.35
N ALA A 140 -3.29 4.93 4.26
CA ALA A 140 -3.01 4.44 5.61
C ALA A 140 -4.27 4.25 6.46
N LEU A 141 -5.30 5.10 6.29
CA LEU A 141 -6.61 4.87 6.93
C LEU A 141 -7.29 3.63 6.38
N ILE A 142 -7.28 3.44 5.06
CA ILE A 142 -7.88 2.26 4.42
C ILE A 142 -7.19 0.98 4.92
N GLU A 143 -5.86 0.96 4.91
CA GLU A 143 -5.06 -0.14 5.46
C GLU A 143 -5.44 -0.44 6.92
N TRP A 144 -5.63 0.60 7.74
CA TRP A 144 -6.09 0.44 9.12
C TRP A 144 -7.50 -0.16 9.21
N PHE A 145 -8.47 0.27 8.39
CA PHE A 145 -9.82 -0.31 8.40
C PHE A 145 -9.82 -1.80 8.07
N PHE A 146 -8.99 -2.24 7.11
CA PHE A 146 -8.86 -3.66 6.78
C PHE A 146 -8.22 -4.49 7.90
N LEU A 147 -7.23 -3.91 8.60
CA LEU A 147 -6.66 -4.51 9.82
C LEU A 147 -7.70 -4.58 10.95
N ASP A 148 -8.38 -3.47 11.23
CA ASP A 148 -9.31 -3.36 12.36
C ASP A 148 -10.52 -4.29 12.20
N ALA A 149 -11.06 -4.38 10.97
CA ALA A 149 -12.14 -5.32 10.64
C ALA A 149 -11.69 -6.79 10.59
N GLY A 150 -10.41 -7.09 10.84
CA GLY A 150 -9.86 -8.45 10.82
C GLY A 150 -9.88 -9.11 9.43
N ARG A 151 -9.97 -8.31 8.36
CA ARG A 151 -9.88 -8.81 6.98
C ARG A 151 -8.44 -9.13 6.59
N ILE A 152 -7.51 -8.40 7.19
CA ILE A 152 -6.07 -8.64 7.10
C ILE A 152 -5.54 -8.89 8.52
N LYS A 153 -4.71 -9.92 8.69
CA LYS A 153 -4.12 -10.27 9.99
C LYS A 153 -2.95 -9.36 10.35
N GLU A 154 -2.09 -9.11 9.37
CA GLU A 154 -0.89 -8.30 9.50
C GLU A 154 -0.55 -7.63 8.17
N LEU A 155 -0.10 -6.37 8.21
CA LEU A 155 0.43 -5.68 7.03
C LEU A 155 1.94 -5.90 6.92
N ALA A 156 2.41 -6.38 5.76
CA ALA A 156 3.82 -6.49 5.48
C ALA A 156 4.45 -5.08 5.40
N ARG A 157 5.54 -4.88 6.14
CA ARG A 157 6.30 -3.63 6.12
C ARG A 157 7.13 -3.58 4.83
N PRO A 158 7.05 -2.51 4.02
CA PRO A 158 7.91 -2.40 2.85
C PRO A 158 9.37 -2.27 3.31
N GLU A 159 10.28 -3.01 2.68
CA GLU A 159 11.71 -3.02 3.02
C GLU A 159 12.35 -1.63 2.95
N THR A 160 11.84 -0.78 2.04
CA THR A 160 12.39 0.55 1.77
C THR A 160 12.00 1.61 2.81
N ASP A 161 10.80 1.53 3.39
CA ASP A 161 10.34 2.43 4.47
C ASP A 161 9.41 1.69 5.44
N PRO A 162 9.98 0.95 6.42
CA PRO A 162 9.20 0.20 7.40
C PRO A 162 8.31 1.07 8.31
N SER A 163 8.50 2.39 8.29
CA SER A 163 7.76 3.37 9.08
C SER A 163 6.62 4.04 8.30
N LYS A 164 6.52 3.78 6.99
CA LYS A 164 5.57 4.46 6.08
C LYS A 164 4.14 4.44 6.60
N PHE A 165 3.63 3.25 6.93
CA PHE A 165 2.29 3.07 7.48
C PHE A 165 2.12 3.88 8.77
N THR A 166 2.96 3.64 9.78
CA THR A 166 2.82 4.24 11.11
C THR A 166 2.91 5.78 11.06
N ARG A 167 3.81 6.32 10.24
CA ARG A 167 3.96 7.78 10.03
C ARG A 167 2.71 8.37 9.40
N ASN A 168 2.21 7.77 8.32
CA ASN A 168 1.06 8.29 7.57
C ASN A 168 -0.25 8.11 8.36
N PHE A 169 -0.41 6.98 9.05
CA PHE A 169 -1.56 6.72 9.92
C PHE A 169 -1.62 7.72 11.08
N ARG A 170 -0.46 8.00 11.73
CA ARG A 170 -0.38 9.03 12.76
C ARG A 170 -0.82 10.39 12.24
N GLN A 171 -0.35 10.77 11.06
CA GLN A 171 -0.77 12.02 10.43
C GLN A 171 -2.27 12.01 10.13
N ALA A 172 -2.81 10.93 9.56
CA ALA A 172 -4.24 10.80 9.32
C ALA A 172 -5.08 11.00 10.59
N CYS A 173 -4.69 10.38 11.71
CA CYS A 173 -5.39 10.57 13.00
C CYS A 173 -5.41 12.03 13.46
N TYR A 174 -4.32 12.80 13.27
CA TYR A 174 -4.33 14.24 13.60
C TYR A 174 -5.31 15.04 12.75
N TRP A 175 -5.44 14.69 11.47
CA TRP A 175 -6.37 15.36 10.56
C TRP A 175 -7.82 15.02 10.90
N VAL A 176 -8.12 13.74 11.11
CA VAL A 176 -9.46 13.26 11.53
C VAL A 176 -9.87 13.89 12.86
N GLY A 177 -8.98 13.86 13.86
CA GLY A 177 -9.22 14.50 15.16
C GLY A 177 -9.45 16.02 15.09
N ASN A 178 -9.01 16.68 14.02
CA ASN A 178 -9.23 18.10 13.77
C ASN A 178 -10.32 18.36 12.70
N ALA A 179 -11.19 17.37 12.44
CA ALA A 179 -12.32 17.46 11.51
C ALA A 179 -11.91 18.00 10.12
N GLY A 180 -10.83 17.46 9.55
CA GLY A 180 -10.36 17.84 8.22
C GLY A 180 -9.57 19.14 8.15
N LYS A 181 -9.39 19.85 9.28
CA LYS A 181 -8.57 21.07 9.31
C LYS A 181 -7.10 20.71 9.50
N PRO A 182 -6.18 21.48 8.90
CA PRO A 182 -4.76 21.27 9.13
C PRO A 182 -4.47 21.37 10.64
N PRO A 183 -3.85 20.35 11.26
CA PRO A 183 -3.54 20.38 12.67
C PRO A 183 -2.71 21.63 13.00
N SER A 184 -3.15 22.42 13.97
CA SER A 184 -2.51 23.69 14.34
C SER A 184 -1.07 23.47 14.78
N GLU A 185 -0.13 24.09 14.04
CA GLU A 185 1.29 24.36 14.31
C GLU A 185 2.17 23.35 15.09
N LEU A 186 1.79 22.09 15.26
CA LEU A 186 2.72 21.06 15.74
C LEU A 186 3.70 20.59 14.64
N PHE A 187 3.55 21.11 13.40
CA PHE A 187 4.44 20.81 12.28
C PHE A 187 5.22 22.03 11.75
N THR A 188 5.09 23.22 12.35
CA THR A 188 5.89 24.42 12.03
C THR A 188 6.97 24.70 13.06
N ARG A 189 7.79 23.70 13.39
CA ARG A 189 9.21 23.88 13.77
C ARG A 189 9.81 22.52 14.04
N ARG A 190 10.73 22.09 13.18
CA ARG A 190 11.90 21.39 13.68
C ARG A 190 12.78 22.52 14.23
N PRO A 191 12.89 22.75 15.56
CA PRO A 191 14.00 23.54 16.04
C PRO A 191 15.25 22.73 15.69
N SER A 192 16.10 23.28 14.83
CA SER A 192 17.51 22.91 14.77
C SER A 192 18.14 23.36 16.10
N SER A 193 17.81 22.63 17.18
CA SER A 193 18.31 22.71 18.56
C SER A 193 17.23 22.15 19.50
N ALA A 194 17.09 20.83 19.55
CA ALA A 194 16.55 20.16 20.73
C ALA A 194 17.62 19.19 21.19
N THR A 195 18.52 19.71 22.02
CA THR A 195 19.33 18.92 22.93
C THR A 195 18.37 18.02 23.71
N VAL A 196 18.57 16.72 23.58
CA VAL A 196 18.08 15.74 24.54
C VAL A 196 18.54 16.23 25.91
N ALA A 197 17.59 16.45 26.82
CA ALA A 197 17.91 16.63 28.23
C ALA A 197 18.46 15.28 28.73
N VAL A 198 19.79 15.15 28.70
CA VAL A 198 20.56 14.28 29.58
C VAL A 198 21.38 15.23 30.43
N GLU A 199 21.31 14.99 31.74
CA GLU A 199 21.95 15.77 32.78
C GLU A 199 23.49 15.89 32.63
N GLU A 200 24.00 16.90 33.34
CA GLU A 200 25.36 17.10 33.83
C GLU A 200 26.47 17.66 32.89
N LYS A 201 26.86 18.88 33.29
CA LYS A 201 28.23 19.41 33.48
C LYS A 201 28.91 20.24 32.36
N ASP A 202 29.42 21.35 32.89
CA ASP A 202 30.52 22.24 32.48
C ASP A 202 30.27 23.40 31.50
N LEU A 203 30.27 24.57 32.14
CA LEU A 203 30.19 25.93 31.64
C LEU A 203 31.45 26.31 30.87
N ILE A 204 31.30 26.72 29.61
CA ILE A 204 32.29 27.54 28.89
C ILE A 204 31.60 28.86 28.51
N PRO A 205 32.04 30.02 29.04
CA PRO A 205 31.36 31.29 28.76
C PRO A 205 31.79 31.84 27.39
N VAL A 206 30.91 31.73 26.39
CA VAL A 206 31.09 32.40 25.10
C VAL A 206 30.34 33.75 25.11
N ARG A 207 31.11 34.80 24.83
CA ARG A 207 30.79 36.23 24.85
C ARG A 207 29.48 36.60 24.10
N PRO A 208 28.63 37.47 24.66
CA PRO A 208 27.36 37.85 24.02
C PRO A 208 27.57 38.81 22.85
N LYS A 209 27.18 38.39 21.64
CA LYS A 209 26.94 39.32 20.51
C LYS A 209 25.53 39.88 20.60
N ARG A 210 25.49 41.10 21.14
CA ARG A 210 24.57 42.22 20.95
C ARG A 210 23.29 42.00 20.10
N SER A 211 22.19 42.33 20.78
CA SER A 211 20.99 43.08 20.36
C SER A 211 20.02 42.44 19.36
N SER A 212 18.96 41.92 19.98
CA SER A 212 17.61 41.65 19.50
C SER A 212 16.94 42.89 18.88
N THR A 213 16.28 42.70 17.74
CA THR A 213 15.17 43.56 17.32
C THR A 213 13.88 42.92 17.81
N ILE A 214 13.23 43.55 18.79
CA ILE A 214 11.95 43.14 19.36
C ILE A 214 10.85 43.55 18.37
N SER A 215 10.08 42.58 17.88
CA SER A 215 8.78 42.86 17.24
C SER A 215 7.71 42.86 18.34
N PHE A 216 7.14 44.03 18.61
CA PHE A 216 6.06 44.22 19.57
C PHE A 216 4.78 43.51 19.09
N ASN A 217 4.29 42.56 19.88
CA ASN A 217 2.90 42.10 19.81
C ASN A 217 2.08 42.96 20.78
N TYR A 218 1.08 43.67 20.24
CA TYR A 218 0.04 44.29 21.06
C TYR A 218 -1.07 43.27 21.35
N GLN A 219 -1.22 42.93 22.61
CA GLN A 219 -2.43 42.31 23.15
C GLN A 219 -2.66 42.90 24.54
N SER A 220 -3.65 43.78 24.69
CA SER A 220 -4.42 43.91 25.92
C SER A 220 -5.60 44.87 25.75
N THR A 221 -6.67 44.45 26.39
CA THR A 221 -8.02 44.97 26.52
C THR A 221 -8.11 46.24 27.38
N SER A 222 -9.20 46.98 27.16
CA SER A 222 -9.90 47.95 28.04
C SER A 222 -9.76 49.45 27.74
N SER A 223 -10.94 50.08 27.71
CA SER A 223 -11.30 51.51 27.82
C SER A 223 -10.87 52.51 26.74
N SER A 224 -11.90 53.01 26.05
CA SER A 224 -12.10 54.39 25.56
C SER A 224 -10.91 55.15 24.98
N GLU A 225 -10.85 55.21 23.64
CA GLU A 225 -10.96 56.46 22.88
C GLU A 225 -10.88 56.19 21.38
N ILE A 226 -11.57 57.04 20.64
CA ILE A 226 -11.86 56.97 19.21
C ILE A 226 -10.56 57.06 18.40
N ARG A 227 -10.27 56.04 17.58
CA ARG A 227 -9.50 56.17 16.33
C ARG A 227 -9.75 54.96 15.42
N SER A 228 -10.70 55.12 14.52
CA SER A 228 -10.95 54.22 13.39
C SER A 228 -9.71 54.11 12.48
N PRO A 229 -9.26 52.90 12.09
CA PRO A 229 -8.26 52.74 11.04
C PRO A 229 -8.83 53.15 9.67
N PRO A 230 -7.99 53.62 8.72
CA PRO A 230 -8.47 54.25 7.50
C PRO A 230 -9.19 53.25 6.57
N PRO A 231 -10.21 53.70 5.81
CA PRO A 231 -10.94 52.82 4.91
C PRO A 231 -10.07 52.47 3.69
N ILE A 232 -9.80 51.18 3.49
CA ILE A 232 -9.29 50.67 2.22
C ILE A 232 -10.41 50.85 1.19
N LYS A 233 -10.27 51.87 0.34
CA LYS A 233 -11.19 52.16 -0.75
C LYS A 233 -11.21 50.97 -1.71
N ARG A 234 -12.39 50.33 -1.83
CA ARG A 234 -12.76 49.54 -3.00
C ARG A 234 -12.97 50.51 -4.17
N ALA A 235 -12.22 50.34 -5.25
CA ALA A 235 -12.64 50.86 -6.55
C ALA A 235 -13.49 49.77 -7.23
N ALA A 236 -14.76 50.08 -7.44
CA ALA A 236 -15.67 49.37 -8.33
C ALA A 236 -15.92 50.28 -9.54
N THR A 237 -15.85 49.71 -10.74
CA THR A 237 -16.45 50.12 -12.04
C THR A 237 -15.62 49.39 -13.13
N ASP A 238 -16.15 48.85 -14.22
CA ASP A 238 -17.47 48.94 -14.79
C ASP A 238 -17.70 47.77 -15.77
N THR A 239 -18.98 47.58 -16.04
CA THR A 239 -19.66 46.86 -17.09
C THR A 239 -19.00 46.83 -18.49
N ALA A 240 -19.11 45.66 -19.15
CA ALA A 240 -19.44 45.60 -20.58
C ALA A 240 -20.09 44.25 -20.90
N GLN A 241 -21.40 44.28 -21.18
CA GLN A 241 -22.08 43.25 -21.96
C GLN A 241 -21.65 43.38 -23.41
N VAL A 242 -21.21 42.30 -24.07
CA VAL A 242 -21.21 42.25 -25.54
C VAL A 242 -21.78 40.92 -26.00
N LYS A 243 -22.79 41.05 -26.85
CA LYS A 243 -23.71 40.05 -27.37
C LYS A 243 -23.00 39.00 -28.24
N ARG A 244 -23.54 37.78 -28.17
CA ARG A 244 -23.35 36.69 -29.12
C ARG A 244 -23.71 37.16 -30.53
N PHE A 245 -22.83 36.93 -31.50
CA PHE A 245 -23.21 36.63 -32.87
C PHE A 245 -22.48 35.37 -33.31
N ARG A 246 -23.29 34.40 -33.74
CA ARG A 246 -22.94 33.11 -34.30
C ARG A 246 -23.22 33.24 -35.79
N GLU A 247 -22.21 33.07 -36.64
CA GLU A 247 -22.40 32.65 -38.02
C GLU A 247 -21.35 31.61 -38.37
N GLU A 248 -21.80 30.61 -39.11
CA GLU A 248 -21.10 29.41 -39.57
C GLU A 248 -20.12 29.76 -40.70
N GLU A 249 -19.15 28.87 -40.95
CA GLU A 249 -18.81 28.31 -42.27
C GLU A 249 -17.29 28.10 -42.53
N MET A 250 -17.00 26.86 -42.96
CA MET A 250 -15.89 26.34 -43.76
C MET A 250 -14.45 26.17 -43.21
N VAL A 251 -14.19 24.88 -42.94
CA VAL A 251 -12.97 24.09 -43.23
C VAL A 251 -11.96 24.76 -44.17
N THR A 252 -10.73 24.99 -43.69
CA THR A 252 -9.50 24.81 -44.50
C THR A 252 -8.31 24.40 -43.63
N ARG A 253 -7.49 23.50 -44.19
CA ARG A 253 -6.41 22.73 -43.57
C ARG A 253 -5.19 23.60 -43.19
N PRO A 254 -4.36 23.22 -42.20
CA PRO A 254 -3.09 23.90 -41.97
C PRO A 254 -2.05 23.48 -43.03
N THR A 255 -1.69 24.41 -43.91
CA THR A 255 -0.52 24.32 -44.80
C THR A 255 0.75 24.69 -44.05
N LYS A 256 1.79 23.87 -44.24
CA LYS A 256 3.12 24.03 -43.65
C LYS A 256 3.78 25.33 -44.12
N HIS A 257 4.17 26.20 -43.19
CA HIS A 257 5.22 27.19 -43.45
C HIS A 257 6.31 27.15 -42.37
N ARG A 258 7.39 26.47 -42.75
CA ARG A 258 8.76 26.61 -42.26
C ARG A 258 9.17 28.09 -42.37
N ARG A 259 9.30 28.78 -41.23
CA ARG A 259 10.07 30.03 -41.14
C ARG A 259 11.22 29.80 -40.15
N THR A 260 12.43 29.84 -40.71
CA THR A 260 13.71 29.81 -40.00
C THR A 260 13.89 31.14 -39.27
N LEU A 261 13.85 31.13 -37.94
CA LEU A 261 14.25 32.25 -37.09
C LEU A 261 15.78 32.31 -36.98
N SER A 262 16.47 32.71 -38.07
CA SER A 262 17.94 32.89 -38.07
C SER A 262 18.41 34.33 -38.18
N GLU A 263 17.54 35.33 -38.07
CA GLU A 263 17.95 36.74 -38.14
C GLU A 263 17.27 37.54 -37.04
N GLN A 264 17.87 37.52 -35.85
CA GLN A 264 17.75 38.56 -34.83
C GLN A 264 18.92 38.38 -33.84
N VAL A 265 20.14 38.66 -34.32
CA VAL A 265 21.35 38.77 -33.49
C VAL A 265 21.64 40.26 -33.31
N PRO A 266 21.42 40.85 -32.12
CA PRO A 266 22.08 42.10 -31.76
C PRO A 266 23.55 41.84 -31.41
N PRO A 267 24.47 42.80 -31.69
CA PRO A 267 25.91 42.60 -31.51
C PRO A 267 26.30 42.44 -30.03
N PRO A 268 27.41 41.75 -29.71
CA PRO A 268 27.85 41.58 -28.34
C PRO A 268 28.46 42.88 -27.82
N LEU A 269 27.89 43.44 -26.75
CA LEU A 269 28.57 44.43 -25.91
C LEU A 269 29.54 43.71 -24.96
N ASP A 270 30.75 44.26 -24.87
CA ASP A 270 31.92 43.78 -24.11
C ASP A 270 31.60 43.16 -22.73
N LEU A 271 31.95 41.88 -22.58
CA LEU A 271 31.89 41.11 -21.32
C LEU A 271 33.20 41.20 -20.53
N SER A 272 33.71 42.42 -20.29
CA SER A 272 34.96 42.62 -19.56
C SER A 272 34.78 43.44 -18.28
N ARG A 273 33.62 43.38 -17.58
CA ARG A 273 33.53 44.06 -16.27
C ARG A 273 32.42 43.67 -15.29
N ILE A 274 32.09 42.39 -15.08
CA ILE A 274 31.34 41.99 -13.86
C ILE A 274 31.88 40.66 -13.33
N LYS A 275 33.08 40.70 -12.76
CA LYS A 275 33.46 39.82 -11.65
C LYS A 275 33.17 40.59 -10.37
N GLN A 276 32.57 39.92 -9.38
CA GLN A 276 32.23 40.38 -8.03
C GLN A 276 30.81 40.96 -7.86
N ALA A 277 29.88 40.09 -7.48
CA ALA A 277 29.04 40.28 -6.30
C ALA A 277 28.23 39.00 -6.07
N SER A 278 28.49 38.35 -4.94
CA SER A 278 27.68 37.28 -4.38
C SER A 278 26.36 37.84 -3.86
N THR A 279 25.30 37.69 -4.65
CA THR A 279 23.89 37.87 -4.22
C THR A 279 23.09 36.64 -4.66
N PRO A 280 22.15 36.14 -3.85
CA PRO A 280 21.35 34.97 -4.20
C PRO A 280 20.49 35.27 -5.42
N ASN A 281 20.55 34.39 -6.42
CA ASN A 281 19.86 34.56 -7.70
C ASN A 281 18.34 34.46 -7.53
N SER A 282 17.65 35.54 -7.92
CA SER A 282 16.27 35.53 -8.44
C SER A 282 16.13 34.49 -9.57
N PRO A 283 14.96 33.84 -9.78
CA PRO A 283 14.81 32.77 -10.75
C PRO A 283 15.17 33.24 -12.17
N ARG A 284 16.32 32.79 -12.68
CA ARG A 284 16.76 33.05 -14.06
C ARG A 284 15.89 32.26 -15.02
N THR A 285 15.44 32.92 -16.09
CA THR A 285 14.90 32.27 -17.27
C THR A 285 15.94 31.30 -17.85
N PRO A 286 15.55 30.05 -18.19
CA PRO A 286 16.51 29.05 -18.66
C PRO A 286 17.18 29.49 -19.95
N THR A 287 18.52 29.43 -19.99
CA THR A 287 19.29 29.77 -21.19
C THR A 287 19.35 28.60 -22.17
N LEU A 288 19.72 28.86 -23.44
CA LEU A 288 19.94 27.81 -24.46
C LEU A 288 20.98 26.75 -24.02
N TYR A 289 21.96 27.14 -23.21
CA TYR A 289 22.97 26.23 -22.68
C TYR A 289 22.40 25.31 -21.58
N ASP A 290 21.42 25.79 -20.80
CA ASP A 290 20.74 24.99 -19.79
C ASP A 290 19.79 23.96 -20.44
N SER A 291 19.16 24.29 -21.57
CA SER A 291 18.33 23.33 -22.31
C SER A 291 19.16 22.19 -22.93
N GLN A 292 20.36 22.49 -23.45
CA GLN A 292 21.29 21.45 -23.93
C GLN A 292 21.76 20.54 -22.79
N ARG A 293 22.12 21.09 -21.62
CA ARG A 293 22.49 20.29 -20.45
C ARG A 293 21.34 19.42 -19.93
N MET A 294 20.12 19.95 -19.90
CA MET A 294 18.94 19.15 -19.55
C MET A 294 18.67 18.03 -20.56
N SER A 295 18.89 18.28 -21.86
CA SER A 295 18.75 17.26 -22.91
C SER A 295 19.78 16.13 -22.74
N GLN A 296 21.04 16.49 -22.47
CA GLN A 296 22.11 15.52 -22.17
C GLN A 296 21.81 14.69 -20.91
N ALA A 297 21.42 15.36 -19.81
CA ALA A 297 21.05 14.67 -18.57
C ALA A 297 19.84 13.74 -18.75
N ARG A 298 18.88 14.09 -19.61
CA ARG A 298 17.78 13.19 -20.00
C ARG A 298 18.29 11.99 -20.78
N GLY A 299 19.22 12.19 -21.72
CA GLY A 299 19.86 11.11 -22.47
C GLY A 299 20.60 10.12 -21.56
N GLU A 300 21.42 10.63 -20.64
CA GLU A 300 22.12 9.81 -19.65
C GLU A 300 21.15 9.02 -18.77
N ARG A 301 20.06 9.66 -18.33
CA ARG A 301 19.01 8.99 -17.56
C ARG A 301 18.32 7.87 -18.36
N ILE A 302 18.05 8.08 -19.64
CA ILE A 302 17.47 7.05 -20.52
C ILE A 302 18.41 5.84 -20.61
N VAL A 303 19.71 6.07 -20.83
CA VAL A 303 20.72 5.00 -20.90
C VAL A 303 20.82 4.24 -19.58
N HIS A 304 20.83 4.96 -18.45
CA HIS A 304 20.87 4.37 -17.12
C HIS A 304 19.64 3.48 -16.87
N LEU A 305 18.44 3.99 -17.16
CA LEU A 305 17.19 3.24 -17.01
C LEU A 305 17.17 2.00 -17.91
N HIS A 306 17.67 2.11 -19.14
CA HIS A 306 17.78 0.95 -20.05
C HIS A 306 18.73 -0.11 -19.51
N THR A 307 19.86 0.31 -18.92
CA THR A 307 20.82 -0.62 -18.29
C THR A 307 20.22 -1.30 -17.07
N GLN A 308 19.45 -0.57 -16.24
CA GLN A 308 18.73 -1.16 -15.12
C GLN A 308 17.66 -2.15 -15.58
N TYR A 309 16.92 -1.82 -16.65
CA TYR A 309 15.96 -2.74 -17.26
C TYR A 309 16.62 -4.04 -17.73
N LEU A 310 17.79 -3.97 -18.39
CA LEU A 310 18.53 -5.16 -18.82
C LEU A 310 19.01 -6.01 -17.64
N LYS A 311 19.50 -5.38 -16.56
CA LYS A 311 19.87 -6.08 -15.32
C LYS A 311 18.66 -6.75 -14.68
N LEU A 312 17.52 -6.07 -14.64
CA LEU A 312 16.30 -6.65 -14.07
C LEU A 312 15.79 -7.82 -14.93
N LYS A 313 15.83 -7.69 -16.26
CA LYS A 313 15.42 -8.76 -17.19
C LYS A 313 16.29 -10.01 -17.06
N THR A 314 17.61 -9.85 -16.93
CA THR A 314 18.53 -10.99 -16.71
C THR A 314 18.31 -11.64 -15.34
N SER A 315 18.09 -10.84 -14.30
CA SER A 315 17.72 -11.35 -12.96
C SER A 315 16.39 -12.10 -12.97
N LEU A 316 15.39 -11.61 -13.72
CA LEU A 316 14.10 -12.27 -13.86
C LEU A 316 14.25 -13.64 -14.51
N HIS A 317 14.97 -13.73 -15.62
CA HIS A 317 15.23 -15.02 -16.29
C HIS A 317 16.01 -15.99 -15.40
N ALA A 318 17.00 -15.52 -14.63
CA ALA A 318 17.70 -16.37 -13.66
C ALA A 318 16.74 -16.90 -12.57
N SER A 319 15.82 -16.07 -12.10
CA SER A 319 14.79 -16.48 -11.12
C SER A 319 13.79 -17.47 -11.72
N GLU A 320 13.36 -17.27 -12.96
CA GLU A 320 12.47 -18.19 -13.68
C GLU A 320 13.13 -19.56 -13.89
N SER A 321 14.41 -19.59 -14.26
CA SER A 321 15.19 -20.84 -14.37
C SER A 321 15.26 -21.57 -13.03
N LYS A 322 15.56 -20.85 -11.94
CA LYS A 322 15.62 -21.45 -10.60
C LYS A 322 14.26 -21.96 -10.12
N GLN A 323 13.17 -21.29 -10.50
CA GLN A 323 11.82 -21.74 -10.21
C GLN A 323 11.51 -23.05 -10.95
N GLN A 324 11.93 -23.19 -12.21
CA GLN A 324 11.78 -24.43 -12.97
C GLN A 324 12.59 -25.58 -12.33
N GLU A 325 13.84 -25.33 -11.96
CA GLU A 325 14.69 -26.32 -11.26
C GLU A 325 14.06 -26.82 -9.96
N LEU A 326 13.59 -25.90 -9.10
CA LEU A 326 12.91 -26.26 -7.85
C LEU A 326 11.61 -27.02 -8.10
N GLN A 327 10.88 -26.70 -9.16
CA GLN A 327 9.67 -27.41 -9.53
C GLN A 327 9.99 -28.85 -9.97
N GLU A 328 11.06 -29.05 -10.74
CA GLU A 328 11.54 -30.39 -11.08
C GLU A 328 11.99 -31.18 -9.84
N GLU A 329 12.77 -30.59 -8.94
CA GLU A 329 13.19 -31.22 -7.69
C GLU A 329 12.00 -31.63 -6.83
N LEU A 330 10.99 -30.77 -6.71
CA LEU A 330 9.77 -31.07 -5.96
C LEU A 330 9.01 -32.24 -6.57
N THR A 331 8.92 -32.33 -7.90
CA THR A 331 8.29 -33.49 -8.57
C THR A 331 9.09 -34.77 -8.35
N ARG A 332 10.43 -34.71 -8.40
CA ARG A 332 11.29 -35.87 -8.08
C ARG A 332 11.11 -36.32 -6.64
N ALA A 333 11.07 -35.37 -5.69
CA ALA A 333 10.86 -35.67 -4.27
C ALA A 333 9.48 -36.29 -4.01
N LYS A 334 8.42 -35.79 -4.66
CA LYS A 334 7.08 -36.39 -4.59
C LYS A 334 7.08 -37.83 -5.09
N ASN A 335 7.70 -38.09 -6.25
CA ASN A 335 7.78 -39.45 -6.80
C ASN A 335 8.62 -40.39 -5.92
N ALA A 336 9.66 -39.88 -5.27
CA ALA A 336 10.45 -40.66 -4.31
C ALA A 336 9.64 -40.99 -3.05
N LEU A 337 8.83 -40.03 -2.56
CA LEU A 337 7.95 -40.23 -1.41
C LEU A 337 6.89 -41.30 -1.69
N THR A 338 6.19 -41.22 -2.83
CA THR A 338 5.18 -42.22 -3.19
C THR A 338 5.78 -43.61 -3.37
N ALA A 339 6.99 -43.71 -3.92
CA ALA A 339 7.72 -44.97 -3.99
C ALA A 339 8.12 -45.52 -2.61
N ALA A 340 8.45 -44.64 -1.66
CA ALA A 340 8.78 -45.03 -0.28
C ALA A 340 7.52 -45.47 0.49
N GLU A 341 6.39 -44.78 0.32
CA GLU A 341 5.09 -45.15 0.90
C GLU A 341 4.67 -46.54 0.41
N ALA A 342 4.75 -46.81 -0.89
CA ALA A 342 4.44 -48.13 -1.45
C ALA A 342 5.37 -49.24 -0.91
N ARG A 343 6.65 -48.94 -0.67
CA ARG A 343 7.57 -49.88 -0.01
C ARG A 343 7.20 -50.13 1.45
N SER A 344 6.80 -49.09 2.17
CA SER A 344 6.35 -49.20 3.56
C SER A 344 5.11 -50.08 3.67
N GLU A 345 4.10 -49.85 2.84
CA GLU A 345 2.88 -50.66 2.78
C GLU A 345 3.19 -52.14 2.49
N LYS A 346 4.11 -52.39 1.56
CA LYS A 346 4.57 -53.75 1.26
C LYS A 346 5.23 -54.42 2.47
N MET A 347 6.13 -53.72 3.16
CA MET A 347 6.78 -54.26 4.36
C MET A 347 5.77 -54.50 5.50
N GLU A 348 4.77 -53.64 5.67
CA GLU A 348 3.70 -53.86 6.65
C GLU A 348 2.87 -55.11 6.33
N ALA A 349 2.58 -55.35 5.04
CA ALA A 349 1.88 -56.56 4.60
C ALA A 349 2.73 -57.82 4.89
N GLU A 350 4.03 -57.79 4.58
CA GLU A 350 4.96 -58.88 4.87
C GLU A 350 5.07 -59.14 6.39
N LEU A 351 5.14 -58.10 7.21
CA LEU A 351 5.15 -58.23 8.67
C LEU A 351 3.85 -58.81 9.23
N LYS A 352 2.70 -58.45 8.68
CA LYS A 352 1.41 -59.03 9.06
C LYS A 352 1.35 -60.53 8.71
N SER A 353 1.83 -60.90 7.53
CA SER A 353 1.92 -62.31 7.11
C SER A 353 2.83 -63.11 8.05
N LEU A 354 4.04 -62.61 8.31
CA LEU A 354 4.98 -63.25 9.23
C LEU A 354 4.41 -63.43 10.63
N LYS A 355 3.70 -62.43 11.17
CA LYS A 355 3.03 -62.56 12.46
C LYS A 355 1.96 -63.65 12.47
N ALA A 356 1.20 -63.79 11.37
CA ALA A 356 0.20 -64.84 11.24
C ALA A 356 0.86 -66.24 11.19
N ASP A 357 1.95 -66.37 10.44
CA ASP A 357 2.72 -67.62 10.34
C ASP A 357 3.33 -68.01 11.70
N PHE A 358 3.89 -67.04 12.43
CA PHE A 358 4.40 -67.25 13.80
C PHE A 358 3.30 -67.67 14.77
N ALA A 359 2.12 -67.03 14.72
CA ALA A 359 0.99 -67.41 15.56
C ALA A 359 0.51 -68.84 15.26
N LYS A 360 0.50 -69.23 13.99
CA LYS A 360 0.16 -70.59 13.56
C LYS A 360 1.18 -71.61 14.07
N ALA A 361 2.48 -71.33 13.89
CA ALA A 361 3.56 -72.20 14.37
C ALA A 361 3.56 -72.36 15.89
N LEU A 362 3.28 -71.29 16.65
CA LEU A 362 3.08 -71.36 18.10
C LEU A 362 1.88 -72.23 18.47
N GLY A 363 0.76 -72.09 17.76
CA GLY A 363 -0.41 -72.95 17.93
C GLY A 363 -0.08 -74.43 17.70
N GLU A 364 0.61 -74.75 16.62
CA GLU A 364 1.06 -76.11 16.31
C GLU A 364 2.03 -76.66 17.36
N SER A 365 2.98 -75.85 17.83
CA SER A 365 3.93 -76.23 18.89
C SER A 365 3.22 -76.52 20.22
N THR A 366 2.26 -75.68 20.62
CA THR A 366 1.47 -75.93 21.84
C THR A 366 0.61 -77.19 21.74
N LYS A 367 0.05 -77.48 20.56
CA LYS A 367 -0.69 -78.71 20.31
C LYS A 367 0.21 -79.95 20.41
N LEU A 368 1.40 -79.92 19.81
CA LEU A 368 2.38 -80.99 19.92
C LEU A 368 2.83 -81.22 21.38
N MET A 369 3.05 -80.15 22.14
CA MET A 369 3.36 -80.25 23.58
C MET A 369 2.23 -80.95 24.36
N ALA A 370 0.97 -80.58 24.09
CA ALA A 370 -0.18 -81.21 24.73
C ALA A 370 -0.35 -82.70 24.33
N GLU A 371 -0.08 -83.05 23.07
CA GLU A 371 -0.10 -84.45 22.60
C GLU A 371 1.00 -85.29 23.25
N MET A 372 2.22 -84.75 23.44
CA MET A 372 3.29 -85.44 24.16
C MET A 372 2.95 -85.68 25.64
N GLU A 373 2.34 -84.71 26.32
CA GLU A 373 1.89 -84.87 27.71
C GLU A 373 0.72 -85.86 27.84
N GLY A 374 -0.18 -85.90 26.86
CA GLY A 374 -1.30 -86.85 26.79
C GLY A 374 -0.87 -88.29 26.50
N GLY A 375 0.07 -88.50 25.57
CA GLY A 375 0.60 -89.82 25.22
C GLY A 375 1.39 -90.49 26.36
N GLY A 376 1.97 -89.70 27.27
CA GLY A 376 2.60 -90.21 28.49
C GLY A 376 1.63 -90.86 29.47
N ARG A 377 0.35 -90.45 29.49
CA ARG A 377 -0.68 -91.04 30.37
C ARG A 377 -1.23 -92.37 29.84
N GLU A 378 -1.42 -92.52 28.53
CA GLU A 378 -1.90 -93.80 27.95
C GLU A 378 -0.88 -94.94 28.09
N VAL A 379 0.43 -94.64 28.06
CA VAL A 379 1.48 -95.65 28.27
C VAL A 379 1.59 -96.06 29.75
N ALA A 380 1.30 -95.14 30.68
CA ALA A 380 1.26 -95.45 32.12
C ALA A 380 0.05 -96.31 32.50
N GLU A 381 -1.11 -96.11 31.87
CA GLU A 381 -2.35 -96.83 32.20
C GLU A 381 -2.41 -98.25 31.61
N LYS A 382 -1.70 -98.54 30.50
CA LYS A 382 -1.53 -99.91 29.99
C LYS A 382 -0.50 -100.74 30.77
N LYS A 383 0.40 -100.10 31.54
CA LYS A 383 1.44 -100.82 32.32
C LYS A 383 0.96 -101.28 33.70
N THR A 384 -0.16 -100.76 34.20
CA THR A 384 -0.76 -101.18 35.49
C THR A 384 -1.83 -102.28 35.36
N ARG A 385 -2.26 -102.64 34.14
CA ARG A 385 -3.26 -103.71 33.89
C ARG A 385 -2.67 -105.05 33.44
N GLY A 386 -1.35 -105.20 33.43
CA GLY A 386 -0.69 -106.43 33.01
C GLY A 386 0.40 -106.87 33.97
N ARG A 387 0.03 -107.46 35.11
CA ARG A 387 0.78 -108.55 35.76
C ARG A 387 -0.12 -109.30 36.77
N PRO A 388 0.07 -110.62 36.90
CA PRO A 388 -0.89 -111.62 37.40
C PRO A 388 -1.15 -111.58 38.91
#